data_AF-V8CIL3-F1
#
_entry.id   AF-V8CIL3-F1
#
_cell.length_a   1.000
_cell.length_b   1.000
_cell.length_c   1.000
_cell.angle_alpha   90.00
_cell.angle_beta   90.00
_cell.angle_gamma   90.00
#
_symmetry.space_group_name_H-M   'P 1'
#
loop_
_entity.id
_entity.type
_entity.pdbx_description
1 polymer ?
#
loop_
_entity_poly.entity_id
_entity_poly.type
_entity_poly.pdbx_seq_one_letter_code
_entity_poly.pdbx_strand_id
1 'polypeptide(L)'
;MKKQSAVSLVTHTNTQKLESTTTQNLSEQAKDSRINKNDQNPQSHNSTNASRRQNLAKARKSQRPNKPSRRRQDFGDKNGALQGESRAHTRAYVTADSPQQSPFLAQNKQSEVSLEKPTPQIIAVIGLGYVGLPLTLTFGAKYPTIGFDINATRVKELQEKLDSSGECGLQDFLQAPLARFSSEPSELAQATIYLIAVPTPITKDKLPDLSYLQSACELVGSMLKVGDIVVFESTTYPTCTRNFCAPLLESTSKLQLNRDFCVGYSPERINPADKTHSLSQIVKITSGSSKESAEIIDKLYASVIPAGTHCVSSIEIAEASKALENAQRDINIAFMNEAYMLFDTLGLDMAEILQAARTKWNFLPFYPGLVGGHCISVDPYYLSYIAKLQGFSPKLLTKARIVNEAMPSFIASKFAKQLESAGIELQGARVLVVGFAFKKDCRDMRNTKVPHLCYELESLGLEVEVLDSLIDRDRAKLEYGISVLESKQLLAASDDSGYDGVLCNVLHTCDAHIDLASLCKPCSALVFVSP
;
A
#
# COMPACT_ATOMS: atom_id res chain seq x y z
N MET A 1 -38.33 -45.41 34.32
CA MET A 1 -38.80 -44.51 35.39
C MET A 1 -38.82 -43.08 34.85
N LYS A 2 -40.03 -42.51 34.78
CA LYS A 2 -40.44 -41.09 34.81
C LYS A 2 -39.72 -39.99 33.99
N LYS A 3 -40.54 -39.42 33.08
CA LYS A 3 -40.82 -37.99 32.76
C LYS A 3 -39.81 -37.25 31.87
N GLN A 4 -40.12 -36.96 30.60
CA GLN A 4 -41.04 -35.93 30.04
C GLN A 4 -40.63 -34.49 30.37
N SER A 5 -40.35 -33.68 29.34
CA SER A 5 -41.38 -32.77 28.79
C SER A 5 -40.92 -32.05 27.51
N ALA A 6 -41.88 -31.87 26.61
CA ALA A 6 -41.83 -31.17 25.33
C ALA A 6 -42.54 -29.81 25.42
N VAL A 7 -42.13 -28.84 24.60
CA VAL A 7 -42.82 -27.58 24.20
C VAL A 7 -42.07 -27.07 22.95
N SER A 8 -42.59 -26.44 21.89
CA SER A 8 -43.88 -26.29 21.21
C SER A 8 -43.56 -25.60 19.87
N LEU A 9 -44.19 -26.00 18.76
CA LEU A 9 -44.20 -25.25 17.50
C LEU A 9 -45.22 -24.11 17.56
N VAL A 10 -44.87 -22.93 17.04
CA VAL A 10 -45.81 -21.96 16.48
C VAL A 10 -45.18 -21.30 15.24
N THR A 11 -45.86 -21.47 14.10
CA THR A 11 -45.65 -20.78 12.82
C THR A 11 -46.50 -19.52 12.75
N HIS A 12 -45.94 -18.39 12.31
CA HIS A 12 -46.73 -17.29 11.74
C HIS A 12 -45.98 -16.58 10.60
N THR A 13 -46.62 -16.59 9.43
CA THR A 13 -46.40 -15.70 8.29
C THR A 13 -47.28 -14.45 8.45
N ASN A 14 -46.71 -13.25 8.30
CA ASN A 14 -47.33 -12.16 7.52
C ASN A 14 -46.39 -10.97 7.32
N THR A 15 -46.17 -10.64 6.05
CA THR A 15 -45.63 -9.40 5.49
C THR A 15 -46.71 -8.31 5.43
N GLN A 16 -46.40 -7.07 5.85
CA GLN A 16 -46.51 -5.83 5.05
C GLN A 16 -46.57 -4.54 5.92
N LYS A 17 -45.94 -3.50 5.36
CA LYS A 17 -46.13 -2.04 5.56
C LYS A 17 -45.56 -1.38 6.82
N LEU A 18 -44.42 -0.70 6.64
CA LEU A 18 -44.13 0.60 7.24
C LEU A 18 -43.22 1.40 6.28
N GLU A 19 -43.86 2.26 5.48
CA GLU A 19 -43.26 3.43 4.82
C GLU A 19 -43.84 4.69 5.48
N SER A 20 -43.12 5.81 5.36
CA SER A 20 -43.31 7.14 5.97
C SER A 20 -42.87 7.23 7.45
N THR A 21 -42.07 8.19 7.91
CA THR A 21 -42.00 9.61 7.56
C THR A 21 -40.75 10.20 8.22
N THR A 22 -39.76 10.75 7.51
CA THR A 22 -38.93 11.88 7.99
C THR A 22 -38.12 12.47 6.83
N THR A 23 -38.65 13.51 6.16
CA THR A 23 -37.85 14.41 5.32
C THR A 23 -38.62 15.71 5.20
N GLN A 24 -38.33 16.68 6.08
CA GLN A 24 -38.71 18.07 5.89
C GLN A 24 -37.72 18.98 6.62
N ASN A 25 -37.37 20.06 5.92
CA ASN A 25 -36.62 21.25 6.32
C ASN A 25 -35.09 21.19 6.24
N LEU A 26 -34.54 21.68 5.13
CA LEU A 26 -33.97 23.04 5.06
C LEU A 26 -33.51 23.32 3.60
N SER A 27 -34.37 23.96 2.80
CA SER A 27 -33.97 24.58 1.54
C SER A 27 -34.82 25.82 1.28
N GLU A 28 -34.47 26.93 1.93
CA GLU A 28 -34.93 28.26 1.55
C GLU A 28 -33.86 29.28 1.94
N GLN A 29 -33.07 29.72 0.95
CA GLN A 29 -32.59 31.10 0.88
C GLN A 29 -32.27 31.48 -0.57
N ALA A 30 -33.24 32.18 -1.15
CA ALA A 30 -33.15 33.35 -2.01
C ALA A 30 -32.26 33.32 -3.28
N LYS A 31 -32.97 33.21 -4.40
CA LYS A 31 -32.74 33.97 -5.64
C LYS A 31 -32.79 35.48 -5.35
N ASP A 32 -31.98 36.32 -6.00
CA ASP A 32 -32.43 37.12 -7.16
C ASP A 32 -31.30 37.92 -7.84
N SER A 33 -31.57 38.22 -9.11
CA SER A 33 -31.01 39.23 -10.02
C SER A 33 -29.82 38.84 -10.91
N ARG A 34 -29.74 39.23 -12.19
CA ARG A 34 -30.66 39.30 -13.35
C ARG A 34 -29.80 39.79 -14.52
N ILE A 35 -30.11 39.32 -15.74
CA ILE A 35 -29.90 39.99 -17.06
C ILE A 35 -28.47 39.94 -17.66
N ASN A 36 -28.25 39.17 -18.72
CA ASN A 36 -28.43 39.65 -20.11
C ASN A 36 -28.46 38.50 -21.14
N LYS A 37 -29.39 38.60 -22.10
CA LYS A 37 -29.56 37.75 -23.30
C LYS A 37 -29.13 38.53 -24.54
N ASN A 38 -28.60 37.81 -25.53
CA ASN A 38 -28.63 38.01 -27.01
C ASN A 38 -27.34 37.35 -27.58
N ASP A 39 -27.30 36.56 -28.65
CA ASP A 39 -28.20 36.41 -29.80
C ASP A 39 -28.10 35.01 -30.44
N GLN A 40 -29.16 34.65 -31.16
CA GLN A 40 -29.32 33.55 -32.13
C GLN A 40 -28.44 33.83 -33.38
N ASN A 41 -28.04 32.92 -34.28
CA ASN A 41 -28.75 31.85 -35.00
C ASN A 41 -27.71 31.09 -35.89
N PRO A 42 -27.96 29.84 -36.35
CA PRO A 42 -27.06 29.07 -37.20
C PRO A 42 -27.49 29.04 -38.68
N GLN A 43 -26.55 28.81 -39.62
CA GLN A 43 -26.89 28.37 -40.98
C GLN A 43 -25.92 27.31 -41.53
N SER A 44 -26.55 26.21 -41.95
CA SER A 44 -26.11 25.16 -42.85
C SER A 44 -25.90 25.65 -44.28
N HIS A 45 -25.00 25.03 -45.06
CA HIS A 45 -25.36 24.41 -46.34
C HIS A 45 -24.21 23.63 -47.02
N ASN A 46 -24.61 22.45 -47.50
CA ASN A 46 -24.28 21.79 -48.77
C ASN A 46 -22.99 20.99 -48.97
N SER A 47 -23.25 19.70 -49.16
CA SER A 47 -22.55 18.67 -49.92
C SER A 47 -22.28 19.07 -51.38
N THR A 48 -21.23 18.49 -51.97
CA THR A 48 -21.33 17.66 -53.19
C THR A 48 -19.98 17.03 -53.57
N ASN A 49 -20.10 15.81 -54.10
CA ASN A 49 -19.07 14.92 -54.63
C ASN A 49 -18.16 15.53 -55.70
N ALA A 50 -16.91 15.06 -55.78
CA ALA A 50 -16.36 14.54 -57.04
C ALA A 50 -15.02 13.82 -56.81
N SER A 51 -15.06 12.52 -57.08
CA SER A 51 -13.95 11.62 -57.31
C SER A 51 -13.14 12.00 -58.56
N ARG A 52 -11.81 12.02 -58.46
CA ARG A 52 -10.95 11.71 -59.62
C ARG A 52 -9.62 11.10 -59.19
N ARG A 53 -9.51 9.81 -59.50
CA ARG A 53 -8.29 9.00 -59.46
C ARG A 53 -7.34 9.38 -60.61
N GLN A 54 -6.09 8.98 -60.41
CA GLN A 54 -5.07 8.48 -61.36
C GLN A 54 -3.81 9.33 -61.62
N ASN A 55 -2.72 8.74 -61.11
CA ASN A 55 -1.49 8.36 -61.81
C ASN A 55 -0.55 9.44 -62.34
N LEU A 56 0.67 9.43 -61.81
CA LEU A 56 1.88 9.34 -62.62
C LEU A 56 3.00 8.68 -61.80
N ALA A 57 3.50 7.57 -62.32
CA ALA A 57 4.69 6.87 -61.86
C ALA A 57 5.67 6.73 -63.05
N LYS A 58 6.95 6.53 -62.70
CA LYS A 58 8.11 6.14 -63.54
C LYS A 58 8.84 7.31 -64.21
N ALA A 59 10.17 7.36 -64.30
CA ALA A 59 11.26 6.48 -63.87
C ALA A 59 12.61 7.18 -64.13
N ARG A 60 13.70 6.78 -63.48
CA ARG A 60 14.93 6.31 -64.16
C ARG A 60 15.98 5.72 -63.19
N LYS A 61 16.57 4.61 -63.65
CA LYS A 61 17.64 3.77 -63.08
C LYS A 61 19.03 4.23 -63.54
N SER A 62 20.06 3.94 -62.74
CA SER A 62 21.40 3.44 -63.15
C SER A 62 22.10 2.84 -61.90
N GLN A 63 22.22 1.51 -61.71
CA GLN A 63 23.32 0.56 -62.06
C GLN A 63 24.74 1.05 -61.63
N ARG A 64 25.33 0.63 -60.48
CA ARG A 64 26.13 -0.61 -60.12
C ARG A 64 27.57 -0.66 -60.72
N PRO A 65 28.55 -1.48 -60.23
CA PRO A 65 29.00 -1.89 -58.87
C PRO A 65 30.57 -2.02 -58.71
N ASN A 66 31.13 -2.29 -57.50
CA ASN A 66 32.13 -3.37 -57.18
C ASN A 66 32.95 -3.18 -55.86
N LYS A 67 33.16 -4.31 -55.16
CA LYS A 67 34.05 -4.65 -53.99
C LYS A 67 35.44 -5.17 -54.50
N PRO A 68 36.44 -5.72 -53.73
CA PRO A 68 36.68 -5.88 -52.26
C PRO A 68 38.16 -5.68 -51.75
N SER A 69 38.33 -5.80 -50.41
CA SER A 69 39.47 -6.39 -49.64
C SER A 69 40.81 -5.66 -49.40
N ARG A 70 41.23 -5.62 -48.12
CA ARG A 70 42.58 -6.03 -47.67
C ARG A 70 42.60 -6.38 -46.18
N ARG A 71 43.51 -7.29 -45.83
CA ARG A 71 43.63 -8.09 -44.60
C ARG A 71 44.99 -7.81 -43.94
N ARG A 72 45.06 -8.03 -42.62
CA ARG A 72 46.23 -8.24 -41.72
C ARG A 72 46.98 -7.01 -41.18
N GLN A 73 47.05 -6.91 -39.85
CA GLN A 73 48.16 -7.48 -39.07
C GLN A 73 47.78 -7.67 -37.60
N ASP A 74 47.99 -8.90 -37.11
CA ASP A 74 48.14 -9.26 -35.70
C ASP A 74 49.50 -8.74 -35.20
N PHE A 75 49.51 -8.16 -34.00
CA PHE A 75 50.63 -8.27 -33.07
C PHE A 75 50.01 -8.56 -31.70
N GLY A 76 50.23 -9.77 -31.20
CA GLY A 76 50.03 -10.05 -29.78
C GLY A 76 51.16 -9.43 -28.98
N ASP A 77 50.85 -8.99 -27.76
CA ASP A 77 51.79 -9.16 -26.65
C ASP A 77 51.04 -9.29 -25.33
N LYS A 78 51.56 -10.19 -24.49
CA LYS A 78 51.09 -10.48 -23.13
C LYS A 78 51.76 -9.53 -22.14
N ASN A 79 51.03 -9.23 -21.06
CA ASN A 79 51.50 -8.66 -19.79
C ASN A 79 52.06 -7.22 -19.80
N GLY A 80 51.28 -6.31 -19.21
CA GLY A 80 51.74 -4.99 -18.81
C GLY A 80 50.71 -4.29 -17.96
N ALA A 81 50.70 -4.57 -16.67
CA ALA A 81 50.02 -3.74 -15.69
C ALA A 81 50.65 -2.34 -15.70
N LEU A 82 49.90 -1.31 -16.12
CA LEU A 82 50.17 0.06 -15.73
C LEU A 82 48.86 0.84 -15.59
N GLN A 83 48.82 1.54 -14.46
CA GLN A 83 47.82 2.50 -14.02
C GLN A 83 47.51 3.52 -15.13
N GLY A 84 46.23 3.81 -15.30
CA GLY A 84 45.73 4.92 -16.08
C GLY A 84 44.50 5.48 -15.40
N GLU A 85 44.69 6.50 -14.56
CA GLU A 85 43.62 7.31 -14.01
C GLU A 85 42.77 7.90 -15.14
N SER A 86 41.52 7.48 -15.25
CA SER A 86 40.52 8.22 -16.03
C SER A 86 39.58 8.92 -15.06
N ARG A 87 39.97 10.15 -14.69
CA ARG A 87 39.07 11.16 -14.13
C ARG A 87 38.01 11.53 -15.18
N ALA A 88 36.92 10.79 -15.23
CA ALA A 88 35.68 11.26 -15.84
C ALA A 88 34.82 11.91 -14.76
N HIS A 89 34.96 13.23 -14.62
CA HIS A 89 34.06 14.06 -13.83
C HIS A 89 32.66 14.06 -14.46
N THR A 90 31.81 13.11 -14.08
CA THR A 90 30.36 13.26 -14.26
C THR A 90 29.84 14.10 -13.10
N ARG A 91 29.95 15.43 -13.25
CA ARG A 91 29.28 16.41 -12.40
C ARG A 91 27.77 16.34 -12.68
N ALA A 92 27.05 15.46 -11.97
CA ALA A 92 25.62 15.62 -11.81
C ALA A 92 25.40 16.75 -10.79
N TYR A 93 25.13 17.96 -11.30
CA TYR A 93 24.64 19.05 -10.48
C TYR A 93 23.17 18.80 -10.14
N VAL A 94 22.88 18.47 -8.88
CA VAL A 94 21.77 19.10 -8.14
C VAL A 94 22.31 19.39 -6.74
N THR A 95 22.95 20.55 -6.62
CA THR A 95 23.19 21.20 -5.33
C THR A 95 21.94 21.97 -4.95
N ALA A 96 21.40 21.70 -3.77
CA ALA A 96 20.61 22.67 -3.02
C ALA A 96 21.19 22.78 -1.60
N ASP A 97 22.48 23.11 -1.52
CA ASP A 97 23.05 23.74 -0.32
C ASP A 97 22.77 25.24 -0.41
N SER A 98 21.65 25.66 0.17
CA SER A 98 21.40 27.03 0.64
C SER A 98 20.19 27.00 1.59
N PRO A 99 20.32 27.45 2.84
CA PRO A 99 19.20 27.50 3.77
C PRO A 99 18.32 28.70 3.42
N GLN A 100 17.36 28.52 2.51
CA GLN A 100 16.20 29.40 2.47
C GLN A 100 15.23 28.91 3.55
N GLN A 101 15.16 29.67 4.64
CA GLN A 101 14.16 29.49 5.68
C GLN A 101 12.78 29.45 5.03
N SER A 102 12.11 28.31 5.16
CA SER A 102 10.70 28.15 4.83
C SER A 102 9.88 29.14 5.66
N PRO A 103 8.88 29.83 5.09
CA PRO A 103 8.03 30.77 5.82
C PRO A 103 7.11 30.10 6.87
N PHE A 104 7.22 28.78 7.06
CA PHE A 104 6.45 28.03 8.06
C PHE A 104 7.06 27.97 9.47
N LEU A 105 8.24 28.58 9.70
CA LEU A 105 8.84 28.65 11.04
C LEU A 105 8.52 29.97 11.73
N ALA A 106 7.28 30.13 12.19
CA ALA A 106 6.99 31.12 13.22
C ALA A 106 7.62 30.64 14.55
N GLN A 107 8.78 31.17 14.89
CA GLN A 107 9.42 30.96 16.19
C GLN A 107 8.63 31.69 17.28
N ASN A 108 7.69 31.01 17.91
CA ASN A 108 7.21 31.42 19.22
C ASN A 108 8.26 31.03 20.25
N LYS A 109 8.85 32.02 20.92
CA LYS A 109 9.63 31.81 22.15
C LYS A 109 8.72 31.13 23.18
N GLN A 110 8.87 29.82 23.34
CA GLN A 110 8.22 29.06 24.42
C GLN A 110 9.23 28.84 25.55
N SER A 111 8.73 29.05 26.76
CA SER A 111 9.38 28.89 28.06
C SER A 111 9.94 27.48 28.25
N GLU A 112 11.17 27.38 28.76
CA GLU A 112 11.83 26.13 29.14
C GLU A 112 11.00 25.39 30.20
N VAL A 113 10.47 24.21 29.84
CA VAL A 113 9.90 23.26 30.79
C VAL A 113 10.97 22.22 31.09
N SER A 114 11.42 22.15 32.35
CA SER A 114 12.25 21.07 32.84
C SER A 114 11.38 19.84 33.09
N LEU A 115 11.35 18.91 32.14
CA LEU A 115 10.80 17.57 32.35
C LEU A 115 11.73 16.84 33.35
N GLU A 116 11.39 16.85 34.65
CA GLU A 116 12.13 16.10 35.66
C GLU A 116 12.10 14.58 35.40
N LYS A 117 13.19 13.91 35.77
CA LYS A 117 13.48 12.50 35.44
C LYS A 117 12.30 11.56 35.74
N PRO A 118 11.92 10.66 34.82
CA PRO A 118 10.77 9.82 35.02
C PRO A 118 11.11 8.60 35.90
N THR A 119 10.32 8.42 36.96
CA THR A 119 9.91 7.12 37.52
C THR A 119 9.57 6.11 36.41
N PRO A 120 9.59 4.78 36.68
CA PRO A 120 9.48 3.76 35.63
C PRO A 120 8.31 4.04 34.67
N GLN A 121 8.65 4.34 33.42
CA GLN A 121 7.69 4.74 32.38
C GLN A 121 6.94 3.50 31.93
N ILE A 122 5.64 3.46 32.23
CA ILE A 122 4.74 2.50 31.59
C ILE A 122 4.40 3.03 30.20
N ILE A 123 4.65 2.21 29.19
CA ILE A 123 4.36 2.49 27.79
C ILE A 123 3.03 1.84 27.44
N ALA A 124 2.11 2.57 26.85
CA ALA A 124 0.90 2.02 26.25
C ALA A 124 1.03 2.05 24.73
N VAL A 125 0.72 0.95 24.05
CA VAL A 125 0.64 0.86 22.59
C VAL A 125 -0.81 0.65 22.20
N ILE A 126 -1.38 1.58 21.42
CA ILE A 126 -2.79 1.62 21.06
C ILE A 126 -2.95 1.08 19.62
N GLY A 127 -3.61 -0.07 19.51
CA GLY A 127 -3.77 -0.85 18.28
C GLY A 127 -2.78 -2.01 18.23
N LEU A 128 -3.28 -3.25 18.13
CA LEU A 128 -2.48 -4.50 18.15
C LEU A 128 -2.48 -5.20 16.78
N GLY A 129 -2.44 -4.38 15.73
CA GLY A 129 -2.18 -4.83 14.36
C GLY A 129 -0.70 -5.06 14.07
N TYR A 130 -0.35 -5.12 12.78
CA TYR A 130 0.99 -5.43 12.29
C TYR A 130 2.08 -4.43 12.72
N VAL A 131 1.71 -3.22 13.15
CA VAL A 131 2.64 -2.21 13.67
C VAL A 131 2.74 -2.31 15.19
N GLY A 132 1.59 -2.22 15.88
CA GLY A 132 1.59 -2.07 17.33
C GLY A 132 1.91 -3.35 18.10
N LEU A 133 1.63 -4.55 17.58
CA LEU A 133 2.03 -5.80 18.24
C LEU A 133 3.57 -5.94 18.31
N PRO A 134 4.33 -5.85 17.20
CA PRO A 134 5.79 -5.86 17.26
C PRO A 134 6.37 -4.77 18.18
N LEU A 135 5.79 -3.56 18.19
CA LEU A 135 6.22 -2.50 19.11
C LEU A 135 5.95 -2.85 20.57
N THR A 136 4.79 -3.40 20.88
CA THR A 136 4.44 -3.85 22.24
C THR A 136 5.44 -4.86 22.76
N LEU A 137 5.80 -5.85 21.94
CA LEU A 137 6.78 -6.88 22.30
C LEU A 137 8.20 -6.30 22.41
N THR A 138 8.59 -5.43 21.48
CA THR A 138 9.91 -4.79 21.46
C THR A 138 10.14 -3.93 22.70
N PHE A 139 9.17 -3.09 23.08
CA PHE A 139 9.25 -2.33 24.32
C PHE A 139 9.07 -3.22 25.55
N GLY A 140 8.20 -4.22 25.49
CA GLY A 140 7.97 -5.22 26.56
C GLY A 140 9.19 -6.09 26.90
N ALA A 141 10.23 -6.10 26.07
CA ALA A 141 11.51 -6.71 26.41
C ALA A 141 12.29 -5.91 27.47
N LYS A 142 11.99 -4.61 27.64
CA LYS A 142 12.79 -3.69 28.46
C LYS A 142 11.98 -2.79 29.41
N TYR A 143 10.74 -2.48 29.06
CA TYR A 143 9.86 -1.57 29.79
C TYR A 143 8.50 -2.22 30.06
N PRO A 144 7.87 -1.94 31.22
CA PRO A 144 6.46 -2.27 31.42
C PRO A 144 5.61 -1.71 30.28
N THR A 145 4.99 -2.59 29.50
CA THR A 145 4.31 -2.22 28.27
C THR A 145 2.90 -2.80 28.21
N ILE A 146 1.91 -1.96 27.97
CA ILE A 146 0.50 -2.31 27.81
C ILE A 146 0.19 -2.28 26.32
N GLY A 147 -0.02 -3.44 25.72
CA GLY A 147 -0.64 -3.55 24.42
C GLY A 147 -2.16 -3.43 24.54
N PHE A 148 -2.77 -2.43 23.90
CA PHE A 148 -4.20 -2.18 23.97
C PHE A 148 -4.88 -2.30 22.61
N ASP A 149 -6.00 -3.01 22.55
CA ASP A 149 -6.88 -3.02 21.38
C ASP A 149 -8.35 -3.08 21.81
N ILE A 150 -9.23 -2.44 21.04
CA ILE A 150 -10.68 -2.48 21.27
C ILE A 150 -11.27 -3.87 20.95
N ASN A 151 -10.57 -4.68 20.15
CA ASN A 151 -10.96 -6.02 19.82
C ASN A 151 -10.56 -6.99 20.95
N ALA A 152 -11.51 -7.29 21.84
CA ALA A 152 -11.31 -8.21 22.96
C ALA A 152 -10.92 -9.64 22.51
N THR A 153 -11.39 -10.09 21.35
CA THR A 153 -11.00 -11.40 20.79
C THR A 153 -9.52 -11.41 20.43
N ARG A 154 -9.04 -10.34 19.77
CA ARG A 154 -7.61 -10.15 19.45
C ARG A 154 -6.76 -10.08 20.73
N VAL A 155 -7.22 -9.35 21.74
CA VAL A 155 -6.49 -9.25 23.01
C VAL A 155 -6.37 -10.61 23.70
N LYS A 156 -7.47 -11.38 23.78
CA LYS A 156 -7.47 -12.71 24.38
C LYS A 156 -6.49 -13.66 23.68
N GLU A 157 -6.49 -13.64 22.35
CA GLU A 157 -5.55 -14.41 21.53
C GLU A 157 -4.09 -14.10 21.88
N LEU A 158 -3.75 -12.81 21.99
CA LEU A 158 -2.39 -12.36 22.32
C LEU A 158 -1.99 -12.68 23.76
N GLN A 159 -2.93 -12.68 24.70
CA GLN A 159 -2.70 -13.16 26.08
C GLN A 159 -2.33 -14.65 26.12
N GLU A 160 -2.83 -15.43 25.17
CA GLU A 160 -2.48 -16.84 24.97
C GLU A 160 -1.17 -17.01 24.17
N LYS A 161 -0.47 -15.91 23.83
CA LYS A 161 0.77 -15.86 23.02
C LYS A 161 0.59 -16.42 21.61
N LEU A 162 -0.58 -16.23 21.05
CA LEU A 162 -0.93 -16.61 19.69
C LEU A 162 -1.14 -15.35 18.84
N ASP A 163 -0.66 -15.38 17.60
CA ASP A 163 -0.88 -14.31 16.62
C ASP A 163 -1.30 -14.88 15.27
N SER A 164 -2.59 -14.80 14.98
CA SER A 164 -3.26 -15.23 13.75
C SER A 164 -2.84 -14.43 12.53
N SER A 165 -2.30 -13.22 12.71
CA SER A 165 -1.73 -12.46 11.60
C SER A 165 -0.40 -13.05 11.12
N GLY A 166 0.30 -13.81 11.99
CA GLY A 166 1.58 -14.44 11.70
C GLY A 166 2.75 -13.46 11.68
N GLU A 167 2.57 -12.25 12.22
CA GLU A 167 3.62 -11.22 12.31
C GLU A 167 4.59 -11.50 13.46
N CYS A 168 4.10 -12.09 14.55
CA CYS A 168 4.91 -12.47 15.72
C CYS A 168 4.75 -13.95 16.07
N GLY A 169 5.86 -14.62 16.42
CA GLY A 169 5.88 -16.00 16.88
C GLY A 169 5.99 -16.11 18.39
N LEU A 170 5.80 -17.32 18.93
CA LEU A 170 5.89 -17.60 20.37
C LEU A 170 7.17 -17.07 21.02
N GLN A 171 8.31 -17.13 20.30
CA GLN A 171 9.59 -16.64 20.82
C GLN A 171 9.57 -15.12 21.09
N ASP A 172 8.88 -14.34 20.26
CA ASP A 172 8.79 -12.88 20.44
C ASP A 172 8.03 -12.54 21.73
N PHE A 173 6.96 -13.28 22.04
CA PHE A 173 6.24 -13.16 23.31
C PHE A 173 7.09 -13.54 24.52
N LEU A 174 7.91 -14.59 24.40
CA LEU A 174 8.79 -15.03 25.49
C LEU A 174 9.93 -14.05 25.76
N GLN A 175 10.37 -13.30 24.74
CA GLN A 175 11.39 -12.26 24.87
C GLN A 175 10.84 -10.94 25.41
N ALA A 176 9.52 -10.81 25.58
CA ALA A 176 8.85 -9.61 26.06
C ALA A 176 8.14 -9.82 27.42
N PRO A 177 8.84 -10.18 28.50
CA PRO A 177 8.22 -10.57 29.77
C PRO A 177 7.48 -9.42 30.48
N LEU A 178 7.72 -8.17 30.08
CA LEU A 178 7.06 -6.98 30.63
C LEU A 178 5.89 -6.50 29.76
N ALA A 179 5.60 -7.18 28.64
CA ALA A 179 4.41 -6.94 27.85
C ALA A 179 3.18 -7.58 28.50
N ARG A 180 2.09 -6.84 28.54
CA ARG A 180 0.75 -7.35 28.88
C ARG A 180 -0.28 -6.79 27.90
N PHE A 181 -1.33 -7.55 27.64
CA PHE A 181 -2.36 -7.16 26.67
C PHE A 181 -3.69 -6.89 27.37
N SER A 182 -4.40 -5.86 26.93
CA SER A 182 -5.65 -5.41 27.54
C SER A 182 -6.62 -4.85 26.52
N SER A 183 -7.92 -5.01 26.78
CA SER A 183 -8.99 -4.32 26.06
C SER A 183 -9.74 -3.36 26.99
N GLU A 184 -9.21 -3.09 28.18
CA GLU A 184 -9.84 -2.27 29.21
C GLU A 184 -9.24 -0.85 29.22
N PRO A 185 -9.98 0.18 28.76
CA PRO A 185 -9.50 1.55 28.68
C PRO A 185 -8.94 2.11 29.98
N SER A 186 -9.54 1.75 31.12
CA SER A 186 -9.14 2.30 32.43
C SER A 186 -7.70 1.93 32.82
N GLU A 187 -7.16 0.83 32.29
CA GLU A 187 -5.79 0.43 32.55
C GLU A 187 -4.75 1.34 31.88
N LEU A 188 -5.13 2.09 30.85
CA LEU A 188 -4.22 2.98 30.15
C LEU A 188 -3.81 4.19 31.01
N ALA A 189 -4.60 4.57 32.01
CA ALA A 189 -4.35 5.72 32.88
C ALA A 189 -3.04 5.61 33.70
N GLN A 190 -2.44 4.41 33.80
CA GLN A 190 -1.15 4.23 34.46
C GLN A 190 0.05 4.55 33.55
N ALA A 191 -0.16 4.63 32.24
CA ALA A 191 0.89 4.94 31.27
C ALA A 191 1.33 6.40 31.38
N THR A 192 2.54 6.66 30.90
CA THR A 192 3.12 8.01 30.75
C THR A 192 3.60 8.28 29.33
N ILE A 193 3.69 7.22 28.52
CA ILE A 193 4.03 7.28 27.10
C ILE A 193 2.98 6.46 26.35
N TYR A 194 2.38 7.06 25.33
CA TYR A 194 1.33 6.45 24.51
C TYR A 194 1.82 6.39 23.06
N LEU A 195 1.93 5.19 22.50
CA LEU A 195 2.28 4.95 21.10
C LEU A 195 1.01 4.60 20.33
N ILE A 196 0.56 5.47 19.42
CA ILE A 196 -0.68 5.28 18.66
C ILE A 196 -0.35 4.63 17.31
N ALA A 197 -0.82 3.39 17.12
CA ALA A 197 -0.57 2.54 15.95
C ALA A 197 -1.88 1.99 15.36
N VAL A 198 -2.92 2.83 15.31
CA VAL A 198 -4.24 2.51 14.74
C VAL A 198 -4.26 2.64 13.22
N PRO A 199 -5.16 1.93 12.51
CA PRO A 199 -5.23 2.01 11.05
C PRO A 199 -5.67 3.41 10.59
N THR A 200 -5.22 3.80 9.41
CA THR A 200 -5.57 5.07 8.74
C THR A 200 -6.08 4.78 7.33
N PRO A 201 -7.25 4.15 7.16
CA PRO A 201 -7.72 3.78 5.83
C PRO A 201 -8.02 5.01 4.95
N ILE A 202 -8.39 4.74 3.70
CA ILE A 202 -8.96 5.76 2.82
C ILE A 202 -10.42 5.44 2.54
N THR A 203 -11.21 6.48 2.32
CA THR A 203 -12.62 6.36 1.89
C THR A 203 -12.71 5.89 0.44
N LYS A 204 -13.92 5.55 -0.02
CA LYS A 204 -14.20 5.22 -1.43
C LYS A 204 -13.78 6.34 -2.39
N ASP A 205 -13.82 7.59 -1.93
CA ASP A 205 -13.40 8.77 -2.67
C ASP A 205 -11.87 9.02 -2.61
N LYS A 206 -11.12 8.05 -2.05
CA LYS A 206 -9.66 8.09 -1.91
C LYS A 206 -9.19 9.28 -1.06
N LEU A 207 -9.98 9.62 -0.03
CA LEU A 207 -9.64 10.62 0.97
C LEU A 207 -9.17 9.92 2.26
N PRO A 208 -8.27 10.52 3.05
CA PRO A 208 -7.88 9.96 4.35
C PRO A 208 -9.10 9.81 5.26
N ASP A 209 -9.27 8.62 5.85
CA ASP A 209 -10.23 8.39 6.94
C ASP A 209 -9.48 8.45 8.28
N LEU A 210 -9.75 9.52 9.03
CA LEU A 210 -9.10 9.81 10.31
C LEU A 210 -9.93 9.37 11.52
N SER A 211 -11.06 8.68 11.32
CA SER A 211 -11.97 8.28 12.42
C SER A 211 -11.26 7.46 13.50
N TYR A 212 -10.43 6.50 13.11
CA TYR A 212 -9.63 5.68 14.03
C TYR A 212 -8.60 6.50 14.81
N LEU A 213 -7.91 7.43 14.14
CA LEU A 213 -6.97 8.35 14.79
C LEU A 213 -7.69 9.28 15.76
N GLN A 214 -8.87 9.77 15.38
CA GLN A 214 -9.69 10.61 16.24
C GLN A 214 -10.08 9.86 17.51
N SER A 215 -10.65 8.66 17.39
CA SER A 215 -11.04 7.84 18.55
C SER A 215 -9.84 7.51 19.44
N ALA A 216 -8.66 7.24 18.86
CA ALA A 216 -7.44 7.02 19.64
C ALA A 216 -6.98 8.28 20.39
N CYS A 217 -7.04 9.46 19.75
CA CYS A 217 -6.71 10.73 20.38
C CYS A 217 -7.69 11.10 21.50
N GLU A 218 -8.99 10.87 21.31
CA GLU A 218 -10.01 11.09 22.34
C GLU A 218 -9.82 10.14 23.53
N LEU A 219 -9.57 8.85 23.26
CA LEU A 219 -9.26 7.87 24.29
C LEU A 219 -8.03 8.30 25.11
N VAL A 220 -6.89 8.51 24.46
CA VAL A 220 -5.64 8.90 25.13
C VAL A 220 -5.77 10.28 25.80
N GLY A 221 -6.46 11.23 25.18
CA GLY A 221 -6.71 12.55 25.73
C GLY A 221 -7.49 12.51 27.04
N SER A 222 -8.44 11.57 27.19
CA SER A 222 -9.25 11.43 28.41
C SER A 222 -8.47 10.96 29.66
N MET A 223 -7.26 10.45 29.47
CA MET A 223 -6.40 9.86 30.50
C MET A 223 -5.01 10.54 30.59
N LEU A 224 -4.79 11.56 29.76
CA LEU A 224 -3.52 12.26 29.65
C LEU A 224 -3.24 13.09 30.90
N LYS A 225 -2.01 13.04 31.39
CA LYS A 225 -1.54 13.80 32.56
C LYS A 225 -0.42 14.75 32.16
N VAL A 226 -0.15 15.71 33.04
CA VAL A 226 1.00 16.61 32.91
C VAL A 226 2.29 15.78 32.90
N GLY A 227 3.14 15.98 31.90
CA GLY A 227 4.40 15.28 31.66
C GLY A 227 4.30 14.11 30.68
N ASP A 228 3.09 13.71 30.27
CA ASP A 228 2.92 12.57 29.37
C ASP A 228 3.38 12.87 27.93
N ILE A 229 3.74 11.82 27.20
CA ILE A 229 4.20 11.88 25.80
C ILE A 229 3.30 11.01 24.92
N VAL A 230 2.81 11.55 23.81
CA VAL A 230 2.05 10.79 22.80
C VAL A 230 2.84 10.72 21.50
N VAL A 231 3.20 9.53 21.04
CA VAL A 231 3.93 9.31 19.79
C VAL A 231 3.02 8.61 18.79
N PHE A 232 2.96 9.14 17.57
CA PHE A 232 2.18 8.55 16.49
C PHE A 232 3.07 7.68 15.60
N GLU A 233 2.62 6.44 15.38
CA GLU A 233 3.21 5.44 14.48
C GLU A 233 2.37 5.28 13.20
N SER A 234 1.07 5.57 13.30
CA SER A 234 0.12 5.55 12.18
C SER A 234 0.56 6.47 11.04
N THR A 235 0.63 5.94 9.82
CA THR A 235 0.98 6.74 8.64
C THR A 235 -0.18 7.64 8.20
N THR A 236 0.10 8.90 7.91
CA THR A 236 -0.89 9.89 7.48
C THR A 236 -0.23 11.00 6.65
N TYR A 237 -0.97 12.03 6.26
CA TYR A 237 -0.45 13.18 5.52
C TYR A 237 0.44 14.09 6.40
N PRO A 238 1.45 14.76 5.81
CA PRO A 238 2.26 15.73 6.52
C PRO A 238 1.40 16.82 7.17
N THR A 239 1.75 17.21 8.39
CA THR A 239 1.04 18.13 9.30
C THR A 239 -0.14 17.55 10.07
N CYS A 240 -0.53 16.30 9.86
CA CYS A 240 -1.70 15.71 10.51
C CYS A 240 -1.55 15.66 12.04
N THR A 241 -0.38 15.25 12.55
CA THR A 241 -0.13 15.17 13.99
C THR A 241 -0.34 16.53 14.67
N ARG A 242 0.20 17.61 14.09
CA ARG A 242 0.11 18.95 14.66
C ARG A 242 -1.26 19.59 14.46
N ASN A 243 -1.88 19.43 13.29
CA ASN A 243 -3.07 20.18 12.92
C ASN A 243 -4.39 19.45 13.22
N PHE A 244 -4.33 18.14 13.44
CA PHE A 244 -5.51 17.31 13.72
C PHE A 244 -5.40 16.60 15.06
N CYS A 245 -4.33 15.83 15.30
CA CYS A 245 -4.22 15.00 16.50
C CYS A 245 -3.99 15.83 17.78
N ALA A 246 -3.05 16.78 17.75
CA ALA A 246 -2.74 17.61 18.92
C ALA A 246 -3.95 18.44 19.41
N PRO A 247 -4.74 19.13 18.54
CA PRO A 247 -5.96 19.81 18.97
C PRO A 247 -6.99 18.88 19.62
N LEU A 248 -7.13 17.64 19.14
CA LEU A 248 -8.02 16.66 19.76
C LEU A 248 -7.55 16.29 21.18
N LEU A 249 -6.24 16.04 21.33
CA LEU A 249 -5.62 15.77 22.64
C LEU A 249 -5.83 16.95 23.61
N GLU A 250 -5.54 18.19 23.19
CA GLU A 250 -5.76 19.39 24.02
C GLU A 250 -7.23 19.57 24.40
N SER A 251 -8.14 19.42 23.42
CA SER A 251 -9.58 19.62 23.64
C SER A 251 -10.17 18.60 24.62
N THR A 252 -9.66 17.36 24.62
CA THR A 252 -10.17 16.27 25.45
C THR A 252 -9.56 16.31 26.85
N SER A 253 -8.23 16.46 26.94
CA SER A 253 -7.48 16.48 28.21
C SER A 253 -7.59 17.79 28.99
N LYS A 254 -7.92 18.89 28.29
CA LYS A 254 -7.81 20.27 28.79
C LYS A 254 -6.37 20.68 29.15
N LEU A 255 -5.38 19.92 28.71
CA LEU A 255 -3.95 20.22 28.81
C LEU A 255 -3.46 20.96 27.54
N GLN A 256 -2.32 21.64 27.64
CA GLN A 256 -1.72 22.39 26.53
C GLN A 256 -0.46 21.71 26.00
N LEU A 257 -0.34 21.61 24.67
CA LEU A 257 0.82 21.05 24.00
C LEU A 257 2.09 21.88 24.30
N ASN A 258 3.20 21.18 24.53
CA ASN A 258 4.53 21.72 24.89
C ASN A 258 4.60 22.46 26.23
N ARG A 259 3.48 22.57 26.95
CA ARG A 259 3.44 23.08 28.32
C ARG A 259 3.18 21.97 29.31
N ASP A 260 2.11 21.22 29.06
CA ASP A 260 1.63 20.17 29.96
C ASP A 260 1.93 18.78 29.41
N PHE A 261 1.90 18.57 28.09
CA PHE A 261 2.26 17.29 27.47
C PHE A 261 3.02 17.51 26.15
N CYS A 262 3.67 16.48 25.62
CA CYS A 262 4.37 16.55 24.34
C CYS A 262 3.83 15.51 23.35
N VAL A 263 4.00 15.78 22.05
CA VAL A 263 3.73 14.80 21.00
C VAL A 263 4.96 14.50 20.17
N GLY A 264 4.94 13.38 19.47
CA GLY A 264 5.99 13.00 18.54
C GLY A 264 5.48 12.11 17.42
N TYR A 265 6.36 11.83 16.47
CA TYR A 265 6.05 10.97 15.33
C TYR A 265 7.25 10.07 15.01
N SER A 266 6.98 8.78 14.84
CA SER A 266 7.97 7.74 14.58
C SER A 266 7.35 6.77 13.58
N PRO A 267 7.50 6.98 12.27
CA PRO A 267 6.76 6.19 11.29
C PRO A 267 7.25 4.74 11.27
N GLU A 268 6.31 3.81 11.12
CA GLU A 268 6.63 2.42 10.81
C GLU A 268 7.25 2.30 9.40
N ARG A 269 8.28 1.46 9.24
CA ARG A 269 9.03 1.25 7.99
C ARG A 269 9.29 -0.24 7.66
N ILE A 270 8.71 -1.17 8.40
CA ILE A 270 8.71 -2.60 8.13
C ILE A 270 8.04 -2.88 6.77
N ASN A 271 8.59 -3.85 6.06
CA ASN A 271 8.02 -4.42 4.85
C ASN A 271 7.43 -5.79 5.19
N PRO A 272 6.12 -6.02 5.00
CA PRO A 272 5.51 -7.32 5.28
C PRO A 272 6.23 -8.48 4.57
N ALA A 273 6.39 -9.60 5.26
CA ALA A 273 7.13 -10.80 4.82
C ALA A 273 8.64 -10.60 4.57
N ASP A 274 9.22 -9.45 4.91
CA ASP A 274 10.68 -9.23 4.89
C ASP A 274 11.29 -9.50 6.26
N LYS A 275 11.81 -10.72 6.43
CA LYS A 275 12.49 -11.13 7.68
C LYS A 275 13.89 -10.54 7.84
N THR A 276 14.45 -9.95 6.79
CA THR A 276 15.82 -9.40 6.80
C THR A 276 15.87 -7.97 7.32
N HIS A 277 14.77 -7.24 7.16
CA HIS A 277 14.61 -5.86 7.63
C HIS A 277 13.49 -5.81 8.67
N SER A 278 13.69 -6.50 9.78
CA SER A 278 12.78 -6.42 10.94
C SER A 278 12.86 -5.06 11.64
N LEU A 279 11.91 -4.76 12.54
CA LEU A 279 11.85 -3.52 13.31
C LEU A 279 13.20 -3.16 13.98
N SER A 280 13.90 -4.15 14.53
CA SER A 280 15.17 -3.97 15.24
C SER A 280 16.36 -3.70 14.31
N GLN A 281 16.22 -4.00 13.01
CA GLN A 281 17.27 -3.93 12.00
C GLN A 281 17.15 -2.72 11.06
N ILE A 282 16.08 -1.93 11.17
CA ILE A 282 15.87 -0.71 10.38
C ILE A 282 16.10 0.52 11.28
N VAL A 283 16.81 1.52 10.74
CA VAL A 283 16.92 2.83 11.39
C VAL A 283 15.54 3.47 11.50
N LYS A 284 15.11 3.74 12.73
CA LYS A 284 13.81 4.35 13.02
C LYS A 284 13.92 5.88 12.95
N ILE A 285 13.03 6.53 12.18
CA ILE A 285 12.93 7.99 12.17
C ILE A 285 12.19 8.41 13.43
N THR A 286 12.69 9.42 14.14
CA THR A 286 12.07 9.94 15.37
C THR A 286 11.93 11.46 15.28
N SER A 287 10.92 12.00 15.95
CA SER A 287 10.66 13.45 16.01
C SER A 287 9.79 13.80 17.21
N GLY A 288 9.86 15.05 17.65
CA GLY A 288 9.06 15.59 18.74
C GLY A 288 8.50 16.97 18.42
N SER A 289 7.50 17.38 19.21
CA SER A 289 6.83 18.68 19.14
C SER A 289 7.71 19.85 19.59
N SER A 290 8.81 19.56 20.29
CA SER A 290 9.90 20.46 20.66
C SER A 290 11.25 19.72 20.54
N LYS A 291 12.36 20.43 20.71
CA LYS A 291 13.69 19.80 20.68
C LYS A 291 13.87 18.83 21.86
N GLU A 292 13.40 19.22 23.03
CA GLU A 292 13.47 18.45 24.27
C GLU A 292 12.66 17.17 24.15
N SER A 293 11.42 17.24 23.64
CA SER A 293 10.61 16.03 23.43
C SER A 293 11.20 15.13 22.34
N ALA A 294 11.77 15.70 21.28
CA ALA A 294 12.46 14.94 20.24
C ALA A 294 13.64 14.14 20.83
N GLU A 295 14.46 14.74 21.69
CA GLU A 295 15.58 14.04 22.36
C GLU A 295 15.11 12.92 23.29
N ILE A 296 13.99 13.09 24.00
CA ILE A 296 13.43 12.05 24.89
C ILE A 296 12.92 10.88 24.05
N ILE A 297 12.14 11.17 23.01
CA ILE A 297 11.58 10.17 22.10
C ILE A 297 12.71 9.43 21.38
N ASP A 298 13.70 10.13 20.86
CA ASP A 298 14.84 9.53 20.17
C ASP A 298 15.60 8.55 21.07
N LYS A 299 15.91 8.95 22.32
CA LYS A 299 16.53 8.07 23.31
C LYS A 299 15.67 6.86 23.65
N LEU A 300 14.34 7.03 23.75
CA LEU A 300 13.42 5.93 24.02
C LEU A 300 13.51 4.85 22.93
N TYR A 301 13.38 5.24 21.66
CA TYR A 301 13.47 4.30 20.54
C TYR A 301 14.88 3.73 20.36
N ALA A 302 15.93 4.55 20.47
CA ALA A 302 17.32 4.09 20.38
C ALA A 302 17.65 3.02 21.43
N SER A 303 16.91 3.00 22.55
CA SER A 303 17.09 2.05 23.62
C SER A 303 16.60 0.63 23.31
N VAL A 304 15.75 0.46 22.27
CA VAL A 304 15.15 -0.82 21.84
C VAL A 304 15.37 -1.13 20.36
N ILE A 305 15.94 -0.20 19.57
CA ILE A 305 16.25 -0.37 18.14
C ILE A 305 17.77 -0.42 17.94
N PRO A 306 18.39 -1.62 17.88
CA PRO A 306 19.84 -1.78 17.68
C PRO A 306 20.40 -1.12 16.41
N ALA A 307 19.62 -1.06 15.33
CA ALA A 307 20.00 -0.36 14.10
C ALA A 307 20.17 1.16 14.28
N GLY A 308 19.69 1.72 15.40
CA GLY A 308 19.77 3.13 15.73
C GLY A 308 18.55 3.92 15.26
N THR A 309 18.60 5.22 15.54
CA THR A 309 17.54 6.17 15.21
C THR A 309 18.08 7.32 14.37
N HIS A 310 17.17 7.99 13.67
CA HIS A 310 17.43 9.22 12.93
C HIS A 310 16.43 10.30 13.37
N CYS A 311 16.82 11.08 14.38
CA CYS A 311 16.02 12.19 14.86
C CYS A 311 16.02 13.33 13.85
N VAL A 312 14.85 13.67 13.33
CA VAL A 312 14.66 14.80 12.41
C VAL A 312 14.22 16.05 13.16
N SER A 313 14.31 17.21 12.50
CA SER A 313 14.08 18.51 13.15
C SER A 313 12.62 18.85 13.41
N SER A 314 11.66 18.13 12.83
CA SER A 314 10.23 18.34 13.11
C SER A 314 9.38 17.11 12.77
N ILE A 315 8.19 17.05 13.37
CA ILE A 315 7.18 16.00 13.10
C ILE A 315 6.78 15.98 11.62
N GLU A 316 6.62 17.15 11.01
CA GLU A 316 6.20 17.28 9.61
C GLU A 316 7.25 16.67 8.65
N ILE A 317 8.55 16.78 8.98
CA ILE A 317 9.61 16.13 8.20
C ILE A 317 9.53 14.62 8.34
N ALA A 318 9.25 14.10 9.53
CA ALA A 318 9.11 12.67 9.75
C ALA A 318 7.89 12.09 9.00
N GLU A 319 6.73 12.76 9.06
CA GLU A 319 5.51 12.41 8.30
C GLU A 319 5.77 12.47 6.78
N ALA A 320 6.38 13.56 6.31
CA ALA A 320 6.70 13.74 4.89
C ALA A 320 7.69 12.70 4.37
N SER A 321 8.69 12.32 5.16
CA SER A 321 9.68 11.31 4.76
C SER A 321 9.00 9.97 4.48
N LYS A 322 8.07 9.55 5.35
CA LYS A 322 7.33 8.29 5.15
C LYS A 322 6.41 8.35 3.94
N ALA A 323 5.65 9.43 3.80
CA ALA A 323 4.74 9.61 2.68
C ALA A 323 5.49 9.67 1.34
N LEU A 324 6.66 10.33 1.30
CA LEU A 324 7.51 10.44 0.12
C LEU A 324 8.12 9.09 -0.28
N GLU A 325 8.59 8.29 0.67
CA GLU A 325 9.13 6.95 0.43
C GLU A 325 8.11 6.06 -0.32
N ASN A 326 6.86 6.05 0.14
CA ASN A 326 5.79 5.27 -0.48
C ASN A 326 5.35 5.82 -1.84
N ALA A 327 5.25 7.14 -1.96
CA ALA A 327 4.93 7.80 -3.22
C ALA A 327 5.99 7.55 -4.30
N GLN A 328 7.27 7.56 -3.94
CA GLN A 328 8.35 7.24 -4.87
C GLN A 328 8.23 5.80 -5.38
N ARG A 329 7.96 4.82 -4.50
CA ARG A 329 7.74 3.42 -4.91
C ARG A 329 6.54 3.29 -5.86
N ASP A 330 5.42 3.92 -5.55
CA ASP A 330 4.20 3.90 -6.39
C ASP A 330 4.47 4.45 -7.80
N ILE A 331 5.14 5.61 -7.90
CA ILE A 331 5.50 6.23 -9.19
C ILE A 331 6.45 5.33 -9.99
N ASN A 332 7.47 4.77 -9.35
CA ASN A 332 8.41 3.91 -10.06
C ASN A 332 7.75 2.63 -10.56
N ILE A 333 6.88 2.00 -9.77
CA ILE A 333 6.11 0.83 -10.22
C ILE A 333 5.16 1.21 -11.37
N ALA A 334 4.52 2.38 -11.31
CA ALA A 334 3.69 2.87 -12.41
C ALA A 334 4.49 3.03 -13.71
N PHE A 335 5.70 3.58 -13.62
CA PHE A 335 6.59 3.64 -14.77
C PHE A 335 6.95 2.25 -15.31
N MET A 336 7.22 1.28 -14.43
CA MET A 336 7.48 -0.11 -14.85
C MET A 336 6.27 -0.76 -15.51
N ASN A 337 5.06 -0.50 -15.00
CA ASN A 337 3.80 -0.96 -15.57
C ASN A 337 3.57 -0.36 -16.97
N GLU A 338 3.74 0.95 -17.13
CA GLU A 338 3.62 1.61 -18.44
C GLU A 338 4.66 1.09 -19.43
N ALA A 339 5.91 0.90 -18.98
CA ALA A 339 6.97 0.31 -19.79
C ALA A 339 6.65 -1.13 -20.20
N TYR A 340 6.11 -1.95 -19.30
CA TYR A 340 5.68 -3.31 -19.59
C TYR A 340 4.59 -3.33 -20.67
N MET A 341 3.57 -2.49 -20.57
CA MET A 341 2.51 -2.37 -21.58
C MET A 341 3.06 -1.99 -22.97
N LEU A 342 4.04 -1.08 -23.00
CA LEU A 342 4.71 -0.66 -24.24
C LEU A 342 5.54 -1.80 -24.85
N PHE A 343 6.41 -2.43 -24.05
CA PHE A 343 7.31 -3.47 -24.52
C PHE A 343 6.56 -4.74 -24.93
N ASP A 344 5.45 -5.04 -24.27
CA ASP A 344 4.52 -6.09 -24.70
C ASP A 344 3.97 -5.84 -26.11
N THR A 345 3.61 -4.59 -26.43
CA THR A 345 3.16 -4.19 -27.77
C THR A 345 4.26 -4.39 -28.83
N LEU A 346 5.53 -4.35 -28.43
CA LEU A 346 6.69 -4.60 -29.29
C LEU A 346 7.11 -6.09 -29.33
N GLY A 347 6.46 -6.96 -28.55
CA GLY A 347 6.83 -8.38 -28.44
C GLY A 347 8.17 -8.60 -27.73
N LEU A 348 8.58 -7.69 -26.84
CA LEU A 348 9.84 -7.80 -26.08
C LEU A 348 9.61 -8.37 -24.68
N ASP A 349 10.51 -9.24 -24.24
CA ASP A 349 10.46 -9.84 -22.89
C ASP A 349 10.95 -8.84 -21.82
N MET A 350 10.05 -8.49 -20.91
CA MET A 350 10.32 -7.59 -19.81
C MET A 350 11.37 -8.14 -18.82
N ALA A 351 11.41 -9.46 -18.61
CA ALA A 351 12.39 -10.08 -17.74
C ALA A 351 13.81 -9.93 -18.31
N GLU A 352 13.97 -10.14 -19.62
CA GLU A 352 15.24 -9.94 -20.33
C GLU A 352 15.66 -8.46 -20.31
N ILE A 353 14.72 -7.53 -20.58
CA ILE A 353 14.99 -6.09 -20.51
C ILE A 353 15.47 -5.68 -19.11
N LEU A 354 14.79 -6.16 -18.07
CA LEU A 354 15.17 -5.89 -16.68
C LEU A 354 16.55 -6.47 -16.34
N GLN A 355 16.83 -7.70 -16.77
CA GLN A 355 18.14 -8.31 -16.57
C GLN A 355 19.26 -7.48 -17.22
N ALA A 356 19.04 -7.00 -18.45
CA ALA A 356 19.98 -6.13 -19.15
C ALA A 356 20.14 -4.76 -18.47
N ALA A 357 19.04 -4.10 -18.10
CA ALA A 357 19.05 -2.78 -17.47
C ALA A 357 19.77 -2.77 -16.11
N ARG A 358 19.62 -3.85 -15.33
CA ARG A 358 20.26 -4.04 -14.02
C ARG A 358 21.78 -4.16 -14.06
N THR A 359 22.38 -4.36 -15.24
CA THR A 359 23.85 -4.31 -15.39
C THR A 359 24.41 -2.90 -15.14
N LYS A 360 23.58 -1.86 -15.24
CA LYS A 360 23.96 -0.48 -14.96
C LYS A 360 23.92 -0.22 -13.45
N TRP A 361 25.06 0.18 -12.89
CA TRP A 361 25.29 0.36 -11.45
C TRP A 361 24.30 1.27 -10.69
N ASN A 362 23.66 2.22 -11.38
CA ASN A 362 22.67 3.13 -10.78
C ASN A 362 21.23 2.89 -11.24
N PHE A 363 20.95 1.75 -11.88
CA PHE A 363 19.57 1.35 -12.17
C PHE A 363 18.93 0.78 -10.90
N LEU A 364 17.85 1.40 -10.44
CA LEU A 364 17.07 0.93 -9.31
C LEU A 364 16.01 -0.08 -9.81
N PRO A 365 16.08 -1.36 -9.42
CA PRO A 365 15.18 -2.37 -9.95
C PRO A 365 13.80 -2.27 -9.29
N PHE A 366 12.82 -1.78 -10.05
CA PHE A 366 11.39 -1.94 -9.77
C PHE A 366 10.81 -2.96 -10.74
N TYR A 367 9.69 -3.58 -10.35
CA TYR A 367 9.03 -4.59 -11.17
C TYR A 367 7.60 -4.12 -11.49
N PRO A 368 7.10 -4.38 -12.71
CA PRO A 368 5.70 -4.25 -13.01
C PRO A 368 4.87 -5.25 -12.18
N GLY A 369 3.56 -5.03 -12.10
CA GLY A 369 2.66 -5.90 -11.36
C GLY A 369 1.43 -5.19 -10.82
N LEU A 370 0.58 -5.96 -10.14
CA LEU A 370 -0.62 -5.47 -9.46
C LEU A 370 -0.26 -4.77 -8.14
N VAL A 371 -0.50 -3.46 -8.07
CA VAL A 371 -0.16 -2.65 -6.89
C VAL A 371 -1.27 -2.70 -5.84
N GLY A 372 -1.15 -3.61 -4.87
CA GLY A 372 -2.03 -3.72 -3.70
C GLY A 372 -1.34 -3.41 -2.35
N GLY A 373 -1.92 -3.93 -1.26
CA GLY A 373 -1.38 -3.84 0.09
C GLY A 373 -1.86 -2.61 0.89
N HIS A 374 -1.35 -2.44 2.11
CA HIS A 374 -1.78 -1.36 3.00
C HIS A 374 -1.12 0.01 2.74
N CYS A 375 0.02 0.05 2.04
CA CYS A 375 0.85 1.27 1.93
C CYS A 375 0.86 1.84 0.52
N ILE A 376 1.40 1.10 -0.46
CA ILE A 376 1.67 1.68 -1.80
C ILE A 376 0.36 2.05 -2.51
N SER A 377 -0.72 1.30 -2.30
CA SER A 377 -2.03 1.63 -2.87
C SER A 377 -2.84 2.67 -2.08
N VAL A 378 -2.33 3.15 -0.94
CA VAL A 378 -3.06 4.03 -0.01
C VAL A 378 -2.32 5.34 0.21
N ASP A 379 -1.09 5.28 0.70
CA ASP A 379 -0.31 6.42 1.17
C ASP A 379 -0.08 7.54 0.12
N PRO A 380 0.05 7.26 -1.19
CA PRO A 380 0.12 8.32 -2.19
C PRO A 380 -1.11 9.26 -2.19
N TYR A 381 -2.27 8.79 -1.71
CA TYR A 381 -3.45 9.63 -1.55
C TYR A 381 -3.32 10.63 -0.40
N TYR A 382 -2.49 10.37 0.62
CA TYR A 382 -2.21 11.35 1.68
C TYR A 382 -1.47 12.57 1.13
N LEU A 383 -0.43 12.35 0.32
CA LEU A 383 0.25 13.45 -0.38
C LEU A 383 -0.69 14.17 -1.35
N SER A 384 -1.56 13.41 -2.03
CA SER A 384 -2.54 14.00 -2.95
C SER A 384 -3.58 14.85 -2.22
N TYR A 385 -3.98 14.45 -1.01
CA TYR A 385 -4.91 15.17 -0.16
C TYR A 385 -4.32 16.49 0.32
N ILE A 386 -3.13 16.47 0.95
CA ILE A 386 -2.51 17.69 1.45
C ILE A 386 -2.15 18.65 0.31
N ALA A 387 -1.73 18.12 -0.85
CA ALA A 387 -1.52 18.91 -2.05
C ALA A 387 -2.77 19.70 -2.43
N LYS A 388 -3.93 19.04 -2.53
CA LYS A 388 -5.21 19.68 -2.87
C LYS A 388 -5.60 20.75 -1.86
N LEU A 389 -5.43 20.49 -0.56
CA LEU A 389 -5.72 21.48 0.48
C LEU A 389 -4.86 22.75 0.35
N GLN A 390 -3.62 22.61 -0.13
CA GLN A 390 -2.71 23.73 -0.38
C GLN A 390 -2.88 24.35 -1.79
N GLY A 391 -3.92 23.96 -2.53
CA GLY A 391 -4.14 24.44 -3.91
C GLY A 391 -3.13 23.90 -4.94
N PHE A 392 -2.33 22.89 -4.58
CA PHE A 392 -1.39 22.23 -5.47
C PHE A 392 -2.04 21.05 -6.19
N SER A 393 -1.85 20.94 -7.50
CA SER A 393 -2.37 19.81 -8.30
C SER A 393 -1.25 18.79 -8.58
N PRO A 394 -1.26 17.61 -7.92
CA PRO A 394 -0.19 16.63 -8.05
C PRO A 394 -0.37 15.80 -9.32
N LYS A 395 0.12 16.31 -10.45
CA LYS A 395 -0.01 15.69 -11.78
C LYS A 395 0.61 14.29 -11.84
N LEU A 396 1.86 14.14 -11.39
CA LEU A 396 2.60 12.88 -11.50
C LEU A 396 2.01 11.78 -10.61
N LEU A 397 1.75 12.07 -9.33
CA LEU A 397 1.13 11.11 -8.39
C LEU A 397 -0.22 10.60 -8.91
N THR A 398 -1.05 11.52 -9.42
CA THR A 398 -2.37 11.15 -9.93
C THR A 398 -2.25 10.25 -11.17
N LYS A 399 -1.30 10.52 -12.07
CA LYS A 399 -1.06 9.70 -13.27
C LYS A 399 -0.49 8.32 -12.91
N ALA A 400 0.42 8.25 -11.95
CA ALA A 400 0.95 6.98 -11.46
C ALA A 400 -0.17 6.06 -10.96
N ARG A 401 -1.11 6.59 -10.16
CA ARG A 401 -2.29 5.83 -9.72
C ARG A 401 -3.17 5.37 -10.88
N ILE A 402 -3.40 6.20 -11.89
CA ILE A 402 -4.19 5.81 -13.06
C ILE A 402 -3.55 4.62 -13.77
N VAL A 403 -2.23 4.65 -13.98
CA VAL A 403 -1.50 3.55 -14.63
C VAL A 403 -1.57 2.28 -13.78
N ASN A 404 -1.30 2.37 -12.48
CA ASN A 404 -1.34 1.22 -11.58
C ASN A 404 -2.73 0.58 -11.47
N GLU A 405 -3.80 1.38 -11.46
CA GLU A 405 -5.18 0.88 -11.43
C GLU A 405 -5.63 0.26 -12.77
N ALA A 406 -4.95 0.55 -13.88
CA ALA A 406 -5.28 -0.01 -15.20
C ALA A 406 -4.71 -1.44 -15.42
N MET A 407 -3.75 -1.86 -14.60
CA MET A 407 -3.05 -3.14 -14.77
C MET A 407 -3.95 -4.38 -14.74
N PRO A 408 -4.99 -4.51 -13.88
CA PRO A 408 -5.90 -5.64 -13.92
C PRO A 408 -6.57 -5.82 -15.29
N SER A 409 -7.09 -4.73 -15.87
CA SER A 409 -7.76 -4.75 -17.17
C SER A 409 -6.78 -5.08 -18.32
N PHE A 410 -5.57 -4.54 -18.25
CA PHE A 410 -4.51 -4.87 -19.21
C PHE A 410 -4.13 -6.36 -19.16
N ILE A 411 -3.93 -6.91 -17.96
CA ILE A 411 -3.58 -8.33 -17.77
C ILE A 411 -4.72 -9.24 -18.25
N ALA A 412 -5.98 -8.94 -17.88
CA ALA A 412 -7.14 -9.70 -18.34
C ALA A 412 -7.25 -9.71 -19.86
N SER A 413 -7.13 -8.54 -20.49
CA SER A 413 -7.17 -8.39 -21.95
C SER A 413 -6.04 -9.16 -22.65
N LYS A 414 -4.83 -9.14 -22.07
CA LYS A 414 -3.68 -9.87 -22.61
C LYS A 414 -3.89 -11.38 -22.51
N PHE A 415 -4.36 -11.86 -21.36
CA PHE A 415 -4.66 -13.27 -21.13
C PHE A 415 -5.75 -13.78 -22.08
N ALA A 416 -6.85 -13.04 -22.24
CA ALA A 416 -7.91 -13.39 -23.17
C ALA A 416 -7.42 -13.51 -24.62
N LYS A 417 -6.60 -12.56 -25.10
CA LYS A 417 -5.99 -12.65 -26.45
C LYS A 417 -5.13 -13.89 -26.63
N GLN A 418 -4.45 -14.34 -25.57
CA GLN A 418 -3.65 -15.56 -25.62
C GLN A 418 -4.53 -16.81 -25.67
N LEU A 419 -5.64 -16.86 -24.92
CA LEU A 419 -6.64 -17.92 -25.03
C LEU A 419 -7.21 -18.01 -26.46
N GLU A 420 -7.63 -16.87 -27.03
CA GLU A 420 -8.14 -16.82 -28.41
C GLU A 420 -7.08 -17.28 -29.43
N SER A 421 -5.83 -16.87 -29.25
CA SER A 421 -4.71 -17.28 -30.12
C SER A 421 -4.41 -18.78 -30.01
N ALA A 422 -4.73 -19.40 -28.87
CA ALA A 422 -4.67 -20.85 -28.66
C ALA A 422 -5.93 -21.59 -29.20
N GLY A 423 -6.91 -20.87 -29.77
CA GLY A 423 -8.13 -21.44 -30.31
C GLY A 423 -9.21 -21.73 -29.25
N ILE A 424 -9.11 -21.13 -28.08
CA ILE A 424 -10.05 -21.30 -26.97
C ILE A 424 -11.14 -20.22 -27.08
N GLU A 425 -12.40 -20.64 -27.05
CA GLU A 425 -13.55 -19.73 -27.00
C GLU A 425 -13.65 -19.11 -25.59
N LEU A 426 -13.73 -17.78 -25.51
CA LEU A 426 -13.76 -17.09 -24.21
C LEU A 426 -15.05 -17.37 -23.43
N GLN A 427 -16.19 -17.48 -24.11
CA GLN A 427 -17.48 -17.63 -23.45
C GLN A 427 -17.57 -19.01 -22.78
N GLY A 428 -17.59 -19.02 -21.44
CA GLY A 428 -17.67 -20.24 -20.63
C GLY A 428 -16.33 -20.98 -20.49
N ALA A 429 -15.21 -20.42 -20.96
CA ALA A 429 -13.90 -21.00 -20.70
C ALA A 429 -13.57 -20.91 -19.20
N ARG A 430 -13.15 -22.04 -18.63
CA ARG A 430 -12.82 -22.15 -17.21
C ARG A 430 -11.37 -21.77 -16.99
N VAL A 431 -11.11 -20.77 -16.16
CA VAL A 431 -9.76 -20.26 -15.89
C VAL A 431 -9.46 -20.24 -14.40
N LEU A 432 -8.22 -20.58 -14.06
CA LEU A 432 -7.73 -20.55 -12.69
C LEU A 432 -6.80 -19.35 -12.50
N VAL A 433 -7.12 -18.47 -11.55
CA VAL A 433 -6.22 -17.43 -11.05
C VAL A 433 -5.46 -17.95 -9.84
N VAL A 434 -4.14 -18.06 -9.93
CA VAL A 434 -3.27 -18.49 -8.84
C VAL A 434 -2.68 -17.27 -8.13
N GLY A 435 -2.97 -17.16 -6.84
CA GLY A 435 -2.54 -16.09 -5.95
C GLY A 435 -3.61 -15.04 -5.74
N PHE A 436 -4.03 -14.85 -4.49
CA PHE A 436 -4.98 -13.83 -4.04
C PHE A 436 -4.33 -12.76 -3.17
N ALA A 437 -3.32 -13.14 -2.37
CA ALA A 437 -2.51 -12.22 -1.58
C ALA A 437 -1.93 -11.09 -2.45
N PHE A 438 -1.72 -9.92 -1.86
CA PHE A 438 -1.17 -8.79 -2.61
C PHE A 438 0.33 -8.97 -2.94
N LYS A 439 1.01 -9.87 -2.23
CA LYS A 439 2.45 -10.14 -2.35
C LYS A 439 2.73 -11.62 -2.07
N LYS A 440 3.75 -12.15 -2.75
CA LYS A 440 4.29 -13.49 -2.50
C LYS A 440 4.66 -13.68 -1.03
N ASP A 441 4.40 -14.89 -0.54
CA ASP A 441 4.71 -15.38 0.80
C ASP A 441 4.11 -14.54 1.95
N CYS A 442 2.96 -13.90 1.70
CA CYS A 442 2.20 -13.14 2.69
C CYS A 442 0.75 -13.62 2.73
N ARG A 443 0.11 -13.55 3.92
CA ARG A 443 -1.32 -13.85 4.11
C ARG A 443 -2.23 -12.64 3.91
N ASP A 444 -1.63 -11.47 3.69
CA ASP A 444 -2.35 -10.22 3.62
C ASP A 444 -3.01 -10.04 2.25
N MET A 445 -4.32 -9.82 2.31
CA MET A 445 -5.18 -9.60 1.15
C MET A 445 -5.75 -8.18 1.12
N ARG A 446 -5.33 -7.27 2.00
CA ARG A 446 -5.83 -5.89 2.00
C ARG A 446 -5.48 -5.20 0.67
N ASN A 447 -6.48 -4.59 0.06
CA ASN A 447 -6.37 -3.88 -1.22
C ASN A 447 -5.73 -4.71 -2.34
N THR A 448 -5.83 -6.04 -2.29
CA THR A 448 -5.41 -6.88 -3.42
C THR A 448 -6.21 -6.46 -4.67
N LYS A 449 -5.57 -6.50 -5.84
CA LYS A 449 -6.20 -6.17 -7.11
C LYS A 449 -6.78 -7.39 -7.83
N VAL A 450 -6.64 -8.57 -7.23
CA VAL A 450 -7.19 -9.82 -7.77
C VAL A 450 -8.72 -9.77 -7.94
N PRO A 451 -9.53 -9.17 -7.04
CA PRO A 451 -10.96 -9.00 -7.28
C PRO A 451 -11.29 -8.20 -8.54
N HIS A 452 -10.53 -7.13 -8.82
CA HIS A 452 -10.69 -6.38 -10.06
C HIS A 452 -10.26 -7.23 -11.28
N LEU A 453 -9.17 -7.99 -11.16
CA LEU A 453 -8.75 -8.90 -12.22
C LEU A 453 -9.82 -9.96 -12.53
N CYS A 454 -10.40 -10.60 -11.50
CA CYS A 454 -11.49 -11.56 -11.66
C CYS A 454 -12.70 -10.91 -12.36
N TYR A 455 -13.11 -9.72 -11.92
CA TYR A 455 -14.21 -9.00 -12.56
C TYR A 455 -13.94 -8.71 -14.04
N GLU A 456 -12.73 -8.26 -14.40
CA GLU A 456 -12.36 -7.99 -15.80
C GLU A 456 -12.38 -9.29 -16.64
N LEU A 457 -11.89 -10.40 -16.09
CA LEU A 457 -11.94 -11.73 -16.74
C LEU A 457 -13.38 -12.23 -16.94
N GLU A 458 -14.22 -12.15 -15.90
CA GLU A 458 -15.64 -12.51 -15.96
C GLU A 458 -16.40 -11.64 -16.97
N SER A 459 -16.06 -10.35 -17.07
CA SER A 459 -16.67 -9.43 -18.04
C SER A 459 -16.37 -9.81 -19.51
N LEU A 460 -15.31 -10.58 -19.74
CA LEU A 460 -14.95 -11.15 -21.04
C LEU A 460 -15.61 -12.51 -21.31
N GLY A 461 -16.43 -13.01 -20.38
CA GLY A 461 -17.18 -14.25 -20.51
C GLY A 461 -16.51 -15.49 -19.91
N LEU A 462 -15.37 -15.32 -19.22
CA LEU A 462 -14.62 -16.41 -18.58
C LEU A 462 -15.27 -16.84 -17.25
N GLU A 463 -15.19 -18.13 -16.94
CA GLU A 463 -15.55 -18.68 -15.62
C GLU A 463 -14.30 -18.74 -14.74
N VAL A 464 -14.24 -17.92 -13.70
CA VAL A 464 -13.03 -17.71 -12.91
C VAL A 464 -13.08 -18.46 -11.58
N GLU A 465 -12.07 -19.28 -11.34
CA GLU A 465 -11.77 -19.85 -10.03
C GLU A 465 -10.46 -19.26 -9.48
N VAL A 466 -10.32 -19.14 -8.16
CA VAL A 466 -9.14 -18.52 -7.53
C VAL A 466 -8.50 -19.49 -6.54
N LEU A 467 -7.18 -19.57 -6.53
CA LEU A 467 -6.39 -20.39 -5.61
C LEU A 467 -5.42 -19.54 -4.79
N ASP A 468 -5.34 -19.75 -3.48
CA ASP A 468 -4.26 -19.23 -2.64
C ASP A 468 -4.13 -20.08 -1.35
N SER A 469 -2.92 -20.56 -1.05
CA SER A 469 -2.67 -21.45 0.09
C SER A 469 -2.45 -20.73 1.43
N LEU A 470 -2.22 -19.42 1.44
CA LEU A 470 -1.78 -18.71 2.64
C LEU A 470 -2.88 -17.84 3.26
N ILE A 471 -3.78 -17.31 2.45
CA ILE A 471 -4.83 -16.38 2.90
C ILE A 471 -5.97 -17.08 3.65
N ASP A 472 -6.69 -16.31 4.46
CA ASP A 472 -7.94 -16.75 5.10
C ASP A 472 -9.09 -16.68 4.09
N ARG A 473 -9.56 -17.85 3.65
CA ARG A 473 -10.58 -17.99 2.61
C ARG A 473 -11.96 -17.53 3.07
N ASP A 474 -12.32 -17.76 4.34
CA ASP A 474 -13.61 -17.34 4.88
C ASP A 474 -13.66 -15.82 4.91
N ARG A 475 -12.54 -15.20 5.31
CA ARG A 475 -12.38 -13.76 5.28
C ARG A 475 -12.37 -13.22 3.84
N ALA A 476 -11.72 -13.89 2.90
CA ALA A 476 -11.75 -13.48 1.48
C ALA A 476 -13.18 -13.51 0.91
N LYS A 477 -13.97 -14.53 1.26
CA LYS A 477 -15.38 -14.63 0.86
C LYS A 477 -16.22 -13.53 1.49
N LEU A 478 -16.01 -13.25 2.77
CA LEU A 478 -16.74 -12.22 3.50
C LEU A 478 -16.42 -10.80 2.99
N GLU A 479 -15.14 -10.49 2.77
CA GLU A 479 -14.68 -9.15 2.39
C GLU A 479 -14.85 -8.84 0.90
N TYR A 480 -14.61 -9.83 0.03
CA TYR A 480 -14.55 -9.63 -1.42
C TYR A 480 -15.61 -10.41 -2.21
N GLY A 481 -16.40 -11.27 -1.56
CA GLY A 481 -17.38 -12.12 -2.25
C GLY A 481 -16.77 -13.27 -3.06
N ILE A 482 -15.44 -13.43 -3.04
CA ILE A 482 -14.69 -14.40 -3.84
C ILE A 482 -14.44 -15.67 -3.05
N SER A 483 -14.81 -16.82 -3.62
CA SER A 483 -14.45 -18.12 -3.06
C SER A 483 -13.04 -18.48 -3.51
N VAL A 484 -12.15 -18.75 -2.54
CA VAL A 484 -10.76 -19.15 -2.82
C VAL A 484 -10.60 -20.63 -2.51
N LEU A 485 -10.02 -21.38 -3.43
CA LEU A 485 -9.75 -22.81 -3.34
C LEU A 485 -8.54 -23.09 -2.45
N GLU A 486 -8.49 -24.30 -1.90
CA GLU A 486 -7.32 -24.88 -1.25
C GLU A 486 -6.50 -25.70 -2.27
N SER A 487 -5.17 -25.63 -2.19
CA SER A 487 -4.29 -26.37 -3.12
C SER A 487 -4.49 -27.89 -3.12
N LYS A 488 -4.96 -28.46 -2.01
CA LYS A 488 -5.28 -29.89 -1.92
C LYS A 488 -6.53 -30.30 -2.72
N GLN A 489 -7.33 -29.33 -3.14
CA GLN A 489 -8.53 -29.55 -3.94
C GLN A 489 -8.21 -29.63 -5.43
N LEU A 490 -6.97 -29.32 -5.84
CA LEU A 490 -6.53 -29.44 -7.21
C LEU A 490 -6.04 -30.86 -7.49
N LEU A 491 -6.69 -31.51 -8.44
CA LEU A 491 -6.22 -32.76 -9.04
C LEU A 491 -5.61 -32.43 -10.41
N ALA A 492 -4.54 -33.12 -10.77
CA ALA A 492 -4.00 -33.03 -12.13
C ALA A 492 -5.12 -33.39 -13.13
N ALA A 493 -5.29 -32.59 -14.17
CA ALA A 493 -6.32 -32.82 -15.17
C ALA A 493 -5.96 -34.07 -15.98
N SER A 494 -6.72 -35.15 -15.79
CA SER A 494 -6.58 -36.37 -16.61
C SER A 494 -7.49 -36.38 -17.84
N ASP A 495 -8.39 -35.41 -17.96
CA ASP A 495 -9.44 -35.29 -18.98
C ASP A 495 -9.95 -33.83 -19.09
N ASP A 496 -11.16 -33.62 -19.62
CA ASP A 496 -11.81 -32.31 -19.80
C ASP A 496 -12.18 -31.57 -18.49
N SER A 497 -11.89 -32.15 -17.32
CA SER A 497 -12.11 -31.51 -16.02
C SER A 497 -11.13 -30.37 -15.70
N GLY A 498 -10.03 -30.25 -16.47
CA GLY A 498 -9.02 -29.20 -16.31
C GLY A 498 -9.48 -27.80 -16.70
N TYR A 499 -8.61 -26.82 -16.47
CA TYR A 499 -8.84 -25.43 -16.87
C TYR A 499 -8.44 -25.18 -18.33
N ASP A 500 -9.15 -24.30 -19.01
CA ASP A 500 -8.80 -23.79 -20.33
C ASP A 500 -7.59 -22.85 -20.27
N GLY A 501 -7.31 -22.24 -19.11
CA GLY A 501 -6.08 -21.50 -18.88
C GLY A 501 -5.81 -21.24 -17.40
N VAL A 502 -4.53 -21.05 -17.07
CA VAL A 502 -4.08 -20.71 -15.73
C VAL A 502 -3.37 -19.36 -15.77
N LEU A 503 -3.84 -18.41 -14.98
CA LEU A 503 -3.24 -17.09 -14.77
C LEU A 503 -2.54 -17.08 -13.42
N CYS A 504 -1.22 -17.18 -13.42
CA CYS A 504 -0.39 -17.08 -12.23
C CYS A 504 -0.08 -15.62 -11.89
N ASN A 505 -0.72 -15.09 -10.85
CA ASN A 505 -0.50 -13.75 -10.35
C ASN A 505 0.52 -13.73 -9.19
N VAL A 506 0.31 -14.57 -8.17
CA VAL A 506 1.24 -14.74 -7.05
C VAL A 506 1.43 -16.22 -6.78
N LEU A 507 2.65 -16.72 -7.00
CA LEU A 507 3.02 -18.09 -6.64
C LEU A 507 3.82 -18.11 -5.34
N HIS A 508 3.17 -18.53 -4.26
CA HIS A 508 3.82 -18.73 -2.97
C HIS A 508 4.88 -19.83 -3.05
N THR A 509 5.91 -19.71 -2.22
CA THR A 509 6.98 -20.71 -2.13
C THR A 509 6.44 -22.06 -1.66
N CYS A 510 5.38 -22.10 -0.84
CA CYS A 510 4.71 -23.34 -0.46
C CYS A 510 4.03 -24.04 -1.65
N ASP A 511 3.67 -23.30 -2.69
CA ASP A 511 2.95 -23.80 -3.87
C ASP A 511 3.90 -24.05 -5.06
N ALA A 512 5.21 -23.84 -4.89
CA ALA A 512 6.20 -24.00 -5.96
C ALA A 512 6.32 -25.44 -6.50
N HIS A 513 5.75 -26.42 -5.79
CA HIS A 513 5.68 -27.82 -6.21
C HIS A 513 4.52 -28.11 -7.17
N ILE A 514 3.57 -27.17 -7.33
CA ILE A 514 2.42 -27.33 -8.21
C ILE A 514 2.89 -27.11 -9.65
N ASP A 515 2.76 -28.12 -10.50
CA ASP A 515 2.92 -27.98 -11.94
C ASP A 515 1.66 -27.33 -12.52
N LEU A 516 1.70 -26.00 -12.70
CA LEU A 516 0.58 -25.22 -13.23
C LEU A 516 0.11 -25.70 -14.61
N ALA A 517 1.01 -26.24 -15.44
CA ALA A 517 0.64 -26.76 -16.75
C ALA A 517 -0.24 -28.03 -16.62
N SER A 518 0.01 -28.86 -15.59
CA SER A 518 -0.78 -30.07 -15.31
C SER A 518 -2.23 -29.79 -14.86
N LEU A 519 -2.54 -28.54 -14.51
CA LEU A 519 -3.90 -28.10 -14.17
C LEU A 519 -4.73 -27.74 -15.40
N CYS A 520 -4.07 -27.50 -16.53
CA CYS A 520 -4.75 -27.19 -17.78
C CYS A 520 -5.27 -28.46 -18.46
N LYS A 521 -6.28 -28.31 -19.31
CA LYS A 521 -6.71 -29.39 -20.21
C LYS A 521 -5.54 -29.83 -21.12
N PRO A 522 -5.40 -31.14 -21.44
CA PRO A 522 -4.25 -31.66 -22.19
C PRO A 522 -4.03 -31.02 -23.57
N CYS A 523 -5.09 -30.51 -24.21
CA CYS A 523 -5.06 -29.93 -25.55
C CYS A 523 -4.96 -28.39 -25.58
N SER A 524 -4.96 -27.73 -24.42
CA SER A 524 -5.08 -26.27 -24.29
C SER A 524 -4.26 -25.71 -23.13
N ALA A 525 -3.09 -26.30 -22.84
CA ALA A 525 -2.23 -25.85 -21.76
C ALA A 525 -1.68 -24.43 -21.97
N LEU A 526 -2.37 -23.44 -21.39
CA LEU A 526 -1.97 -22.05 -21.39
C LEU A 526 -1.71 -21.57 -19.96
N VAL A 527 -0.44 -21.37 -19.62
CA VAL A 527 -0.02 -20.76 -18.36
C VAL A 527 0.48 -19.36 -18.65
N PHE A 528 -0.24 -18.36 -18.15
CA PHE A 528 0.17 -16.96 -18.18
C PHE A 528 0.73 -16.59 -16.81
N VAL A 529 1.94 -16.05 -16.79
CA VAL A 529 2.52 -15.47 -15.57
C VAL A 529 2.37 -13.96 -15.67
N SER A 530 1.73 -13.36 -14.68
CA SER A 530 1.64 -11.91 -14.60
C SER A 530 3.04 -11.29 -14.45
N PRO A 531 3.23 -10.06 -14.92
CA PRO A 531 4.48 -9.31 -14.74
C PRO A 531 4.99 -9.29 -13.30
#